data_AF-A0A2E8KQV0-F1
#
_entry.id   AF-A0A2E8KQV0-F1
#
_cell.length_a   1.000
_cell.length_b   1.000
_cell.length_c   1.000
_cell.angle_alpha   90.00
_cell.angle_beta   90.00
_cell.angle_gamma   90.00
#
_symmetry.space_group_name_H-M   'P 1'
#
loop_
_entity.id
_entity.type
_entity.pdbx_description
1 polymer ?
#
loop_
_entity_poly.entity_id
_entity_poly.type
_entity_poly.pdbx_seq_one_letter_code
_entity_poly.pdbx_strand_id
1 'polypeptide(L)'
;MVHKNSFLTTLFFLISLTSMSQSDCEVEVTFVWTLDSDWCESWCKIDDADGNLVAGYFSACQNQGCSACDIDDLYTWFGGDVDAVLENGIFVITQTELLPEGEYFVEIHDGYGDGWSDNSTEGIDAFSISGNINYSIDFTNGYLTTGYFTLSCEPGEGCTDVTACNYDSNAVEDDGSCLYFDDCGICDGEGIPNGECDCLGNVLDAVGECGGTCMEDVNGDGICDDCPGEVDECGICNGPGAIYDCGCEEMPDGDCDCNGNQLDALGICGGDCESDLNNNGVCDDLEIPGCIDPTACNYLSFATTDDGSCEYCSCITEEEYSLTIEASQPLEADGTTYRFYVNMTNDTDHLSAVFGDESMPMLVNTPEGAFNSEYNSSWNASGINPAFIAFFPELADDSYATIGLDVPALMSGVPGSENPALVEDTSQPITNYFMVDNSIALVSNSFSGASYFVTNGAANGLPDENDRVLIMQVTTTGDINGILNYQIFPEGIGANQIIKTVEFFGEGTWGQGLGTDVCGCTDSSACNFDSEAIYDDGSCLEFDECGVCDGPGAIYDCGCYDIPEGDC
;
A
#
# COMPACT_ATOMS: atom_id res chain seq x y z
N MET A 1 -65.57 10.06 9.17
CA MET A 1 -66.02 11.19 8.33
C MET A 1 -65.21 12.42 8.68
N VAL A 2 -64.56 13.04 7.70
CA VAL A 2 -64.46 14.51 7.50
C VAL A 2 -63.83 15.38 8.63
N HIS A 3 -62.55 15.71 8.42
CA HIS A 3 -61.92 17.05 8.45
C HIS A 3 -61.46 17.80 9.74
N LYS A 4 -60.16 18.17 9.66
CA LYS A 4 -59.55 19.53 9.70
C LYS A 4 -59.15 20.21 11.03
N ASN A 5 -57.82 20.40 11.09
CA ASN A 5 -57.07 21.66 11.27
C ASN A 5 -56.96 22.36 12.65
N SER A 6 -55.69 22.52 13.03
CA SER A 6 -55.04 23.74 13.59
C SER A 6 -55.46 24.22 14.98
N PHE A 7 -54.46 24.37 15.87
CA PHE A 7 -53.80 25.68 16.09
C PHE A 7 -52.49 25.53 16.90
N LEU A 8 -51.48 26.34 16.56
CA LEU A 8 -50.21 26.48 17.29
C LEU A 8 -50.44 27.10 18.68
N THR A 9 -49.61 26.75 19.67
CA THR A 9 -48.88 27.79 20.44
C THR A 9 -47.50 27.32 20.90
N THR A 10 -46.51 28.09 20.46
CA THR A 10 -45.08 28.14 20.76
C THR A 10 -44.66 28.00 22.23
N LEU A 11 -43.55 27.30 22.50
CA LEU A 11 -42.55 27.72 23.49
C LEU A 11 -41.14 27.42 22.95
N PHE A 12 -40.21 28.38 23.07
CA PHE A 12 -38.91 28.37 22.41
C PHE A 12 -37.77 27.96 23.36
N PHE A 13 -36.96 26.99 22.92
CA PHE A 13 -35.48 26.95 22.97
C PHE A 13 -34.67 26.77 24.27
N LEU A 14 -33.45 26.24 24.04
CA LEU A 14 -32.25 26.11 24.90
C LEU A 14 -32.28 24.92 25.90
N ILE A 15 -31.34 23.96 25.90
CA ILE A 15 -30.02 23.83 25.23
C ILE A 15 -29.77 22.38 24.78
N SER A 16 -29.02 22.22 23.67
CA SER A 16 -28.50 20.93 23.17
C SER A 16 -27.27 20.47 23.96
N LEU A 17 -27.09 19.16 24.08
CA LEU A 17 -25.82 18.48 24.37
C LEU A 17 -26.00 16.97 24.10
N THR A 18 -26.34 16.64 22.85
CA THR A 18 -25.93 15.36 22.26
C THR A 18 -24.41 15.41 22.04
N SER A 19 -23.77 14.26 22.12
CA SER A 19 -22.34 14.09 21.86
C SER A 19 -22.00 14.49 20.43
N MET A 20 -21.29 15.60 20.26
CA MET A 20 -20.48 15.86 19.08
C MET A 20 -19.17 15.09 19.29
N SER A 21 -18.97 14.04 18.51
CA SER A 21 -17.69 13.32 18.39
C SER A 21 -17.58 12.72 16.99
N GLN A 22 -17.78 13.58 16.00
CA GLN A 22 -17.30 13.45 14.63
C GLN A 22 -17.06 14.88 14.14
N SER A 23 -16.14 15.05 13.21
CA SER A 23 -15.85 16.36 12.61
C SER A 23 -17.04 16.70 11.72
N ASP A 24 -17.88 17.66 12.12
CA ASP A 24 -18.91 18.22 11.23
C ASP A 24 -18.22 19.11 10.17
N CYS A 25 -17.48 18.47 9.27
CA CYS A 25 -16.82 19.09 8.13
C CYS A 25 -17.44 18.53 6.85
N GLU A 26 -18.00 19.45 6.07
CA GLU A 26 -18.63 19.20 4.77
C GLU A 26 -17.73 19.82 3.71
N VAL A 27 -17.32 19.03 2.72
CA VAL A 27 -16.55 19.47 1.55
C VAL A 27 -17.52 19.83 0.44
N GLU A 28 -17.27 20.95 -0.26
CA GLU A 28 -18.01 21.28 -1.49
C GLU A 28 -17.43 20.46 -2.64
N VAL A 29 -18.23 19.54 -3.17
CA VAL A 29 -17.82 18.58 -4.19
C VAL A 29 -18.55 18.87 -5.48
N THR A 30 -17.81 19.18 -6.55
CA THR A 30 -18.39 19.36 -7.90
C THR A 30 -18.11 18.15 -8.76
N PHE A 31 -19.19 17.51 -9.23
CA PHE A 31 -19.19 16.43 -10.20
C PHE A 31 -19.45 16.99 -11.59
N VAL A 32 -18.57 16.66 -12.55
CA VAL A 32 -18.78 16.96 -13.97
C VAL A 32 -18.82 15.66 -14.75
N TRP A 33 -19.89 15.45 -15.53
CA TRP A 33 -20.01 14.33 -16.45
C TRP A 33 -20.00 14.81 -17.88
N THR A 34 -19.09 14.27 -18.68
CA THR A 34 -18.89 14.62 -20.08
C THR A 34 -19.40 13.46 -20.94
N LEU A 35 -20.43 13.72 -21.75
CA LEU A 35 -21.15 12.72 -22.53
C LEU A 35 -21.08 13.05 -24.03
N ASP A 36 -20.83 12.04 -24.85
CA ASP A 36 -20.67 12.15 -26.30
C ASP A 36 -22.04 12.22 -27.03
N SER A 37 -22.11 11.77 -28.30
CA SER A 37 -23.37 11.72 -29.05
C SER A 37 -24.31 10.56 -28.70
N ASP A 38 -23.85 9.55 -27.97
CA ASP A 38 -24.54 8.27 -27.77
C ASP A 38 -24.96 8.04 -26.30
N TRP A 39 -24.86 9.08 -25.46
CA TRP A 39 -25.32 9.24 -24.07
C TRP A 39 -26.71 8.71 -23.66
N CYS A 40 -27.56 8.29 -24.59
CA CYS A 40 -28.99 8.09 -24.36
C CYS A 40 -29.35 6.84 -23.53
N GLU A 41 -28.39 5.96 -23.25
CA GLU A 41 -28.56 4.79 -22.35
C GLU A 41 -27.59 4.81 -21.14
N SER A 42 -26.83 5.90 -20.96
CA SER A 42 -25.84 6.06 -19.89
C SER A 42 -26.44 6.67 -18.60
N TRP A 43 -25.86 6.34 -17.46
CA TRP A 43 -26.25 6.87 -16.14
C TRP A 43 -25.09 6.77 -15.13
N CYS A 44 -25.09 7.65 -14.14
CA CYS A 44 -24.16 7.64 -13.01
C CYS A 44 -24.93 7.67 -11.70
N LYS A 45 -24.44 6.93 -10.71
CA LYS A 45 -25.00 6.84 -9.36
C LYS A 45 -23.87 6.95 -8.35
N ILE A 46 -24.03 7.83 -7.36
CA ILE A 46 -23.08 8.03 -6.26
C ILE A 46 -23.81 7.83 -4.94
N ASP A 47 -23.30 6.93 -4.11
CA ASP A 47 -23.84 6.60 -2.79
C ASP A 47 -22.82 6.91 -1.69
N ASP A 48 -23.32 7.25 -0.49
CA ASP A 48 -22.53 7.26 0.73
C ASP A 48 -22.27 5.83 1.26
N ALA A 49 -21.41 5.71 2.28
CA ALA A 49 -21.12 4.44 2.96
C ALA A 49 -22.35 3.74 3.59
N ASP A 50 -23.45 4.45 3.83
CA ASP A 50 -24.74 3.90 4.31
C ASP A 50 -25.64 3.41 3.15
N GLY A 51 -25.22 3.59 1.89
CA GLY A 51 -25.96 3.22 0.69
C GLY A 51 -27.08 4.20 0.31
N ASN A 52 -27.03 5.44 0.81
CA ASN A 52 -27.91 6.51 0.35
C ASN A 52 -27.30 7.19 -0.87
N LEU A 53 -28.08 7.30 -1.93
CA LEU A 53 -27.77 8.13 -3.08
C LEU A 53 -27.55 9.59 -2.66
N VAL A 54 -26.37 10.14 -2.97
CA VAL A 54 -26.00 11.54 -2.73
C VAL A 54 -25.93 12.38 -4.01
N ALA A 55 -25.53 11.80 -5.13
CA ALA A 55 -25.40 12.51 -6.42
C ALA A 55 -25.58 11.58 -7.62
N GLY A 56 -25.73 12.17 -8.82
CA GLY A 56 -25.78 11.44 -10.08
C GLY A 56 -26.98 11.77 -10.96
N TYR A 57 -26.88 11.36 -12.22
CA TYR A 57 -27.88 11.58 -13.26
C TYR A 57 -28.29 10.25 -13.93
N PHE A 58 -29.46 10.26 -14.57
CA PHE A 58 -29.89 9.20 -15.48
C PHE A 58 -30.61 9.78 -16.71
N SER A 59 -30.44 9.13 -17.85
CA SER A 59 -31.25 9.44 -19.04
C SER A 59 -32.61 8.76 -18.97
N ALA A 60 -33.70 9.50 -19.13
CA ALA A 60 -35.05 8.93 -19.22
C ALA A 60 -35.32 8.23 -20.56
N CYS A 61 -34.35 8.23 -21.48
CA CYS A 61 -34.49 7.77 -22.86
C CYS A 61 -34.30 6.26 -23.07
N GLN A 62 -33.98 5.50 -22.00
CA GLN A 62 -33.83 4.04 -22.04
C GLN A 62 -34.97 3.37 -22.85
N ASN A 63 -34.60 2.67 -23.94
CA ASN A 63 -35.48 2.00 -24.91
C ASN A 63 -36.16 2.84 -26.01
N GLN A 64 -35.86 4.14 -26.20
CA GLN A 64 -36.38 4.92 -27.36
C GLN A 64 -35.34 5.20 -28.45
N GLY A 65 -34.04 5.09 -28.15
CA GLY A 65 -32.92 5.27 -29.08
C GLY A 65 -32.57 6.74 -29.34
N CYS A 66 -31.28 7.05 -29.39
CA CYS A 66 -30.75 8.41 -29.23
C CYS A 66 -31.31 9.47 -30.21
N SER A 67 -31.80 9.05 -31.38
CA SER A 67 -32.44 9.92 -32.38
C SER A 67 -33.74 10.63 -31.95
N ALA A 68 -34.27 10.34 -30.76
CA ALA A 68 -35.54 10.85 -30.25
C ALA A 68 -35.44 11.68 -28.96
N CYS A 69 -34.23 11.84 -28.41
CA CYS A 69 -33.95 12.45 -27.10
C CYS A 69 -33.49 13.91 -27.26
N ASP A 70 -33.88 14.76 -26.31
CA ASP A 70 -33.35 16.13 -26.17
C ASP A 70 -32.77 16.31 -24.75
N ILE A 71 -32.08 17.42 -24.50
CA ILE A 71 -31.43 17.71 -23.20
C ILE A 71 -32.44 17.74 -22.03
N ASP A 72 -33.70 18.07 -22.32
CA ASP A 72 -34.86 18.04 -21.39
C ASP A 72 -35.23 16.61 -20.91
N ASP A 73 -34.61 15.56 -21.45
CA ASP A 73 -34.82 14.15 -21.06
C ASP A 73 -33.74 13.61 -20.09
N LEU A 74 -32.78 14.44 -19.67
CA LEU A 74 -31.81 14.13 -18.61
C LEU A 74 -32.34 14.56 -17.23
N TYR A 75 -32.25 13.66 -16.25
CA TYR A 75 -32.74 13.91 -14.89
C TYR A 75 -31.69 13.55 -13.84
N THR A 76 -31.65 14.33 -12.76
CA THR A 76 -31.02 13.89 -11.51
C THR A 76 -31.83 12.72 -10.93
N TRP A 77 -31.18 11.80 -10.22
CA TRP A 77 -31.89 10.74 -9.48
C TRP A 77 -32.86 11.26 -8.40
N PHE A 78 -32.75 12.54 -8.02
CA PHE A 78 -33.69 13.25 -7.14
C PHE A 78 -34.94 13.80 -7.85
N GLY A 79 -35.02 13.65 -9.18
CA GLY A 79 -36.18 14.03 -9.99
C GLY A 79 -36.27 15.52 -10.34
N GLY A 80 -35.15 16.24 -10.28
CA GLY A 80 -34.99 17.57 -10.89
C GLY A 80 -34.25 17.48 -12.22
N ASP A 81 -34.49 18.47 -13.09
CA ASP A 81 -33.75 18.68 -14.34
C ASP A 81 -32.26 18.93 -14.02
N VAL A 82 -31.34 18.44 -14.85
CA VAL A 82 -29.90 18.73 -14.69
C VAL A 82 -29.52 20.06 -15.36
N ASP A 83 -28.55 20.80 -14.79
CA ASP A 83 -27.87 21.87 -15.54
C ASP A 83 -26.85 21.21 -16.49
N ALA A 84 -27.19 21.20 -17.78
CA ALA A 84 -26.38 20.61 -18.84
C ALA A 84 -26.14 21.61 -19.98
N VAL A 85 -24.91 21.60 -20.53
CA VAL A 85 -24.47 22.51 -21.60
C VAL A 85 -23.93 21.69 -22.77
N LEU A 86 -24.28 22.09 -24.00
CA LEU A 86 -23.74 21.49 -25.23
C LEU A 86 -22.57 22.33 -25.75
N GLU A 87 -21.35 21.83 -25.64
CA GLU A 87 -20.14 22.46 -26.20
C GLU A 87 -19.51 21.56 -27.26
N ASN A 88 -19.26 22.11 -28.46
CA ASN A 88 -18.63 21.43 -29.61
C ASN A 88 -19.24 20.09 -30.11
N GLY A 89 -20.34 19.62 -29.53
CA GLY A 89 -20.99 18.34 -29.85
C GLY A 89 -21.08 17.38 -28.67
N ILE A 90 -20.48 17.76 -27.54
CA ILE A 90 -20.40 17.01 -26.27
C ILE A 90 -21.32 17.68 -25.25
N PHE A 91 -22.06 16.88 -24.47
CA PHE A 91 -22.89 17.33 -23.37
C PHE A 91 -22.11 17.30 -22.06
N VAL A 92 -22.05 18.43 -21.36
CA VAL A 92 -21.42 18.55 -20.05
C VAL A 92 -22.52 18.76 -19.01
N ILE A 93 -22.65 17.83 -18.06
CA ILE A 93 -23.56 17.92 -16.91
C ILE A 93 -22.74 18.32 -15.69
N THR A 94 -23.23 19.26 -14.87
CA THR A 94 -22.55 19.64 -13.62
C THR A 94 -23.50 19.57 -12.42
N GLN A 95 -23.06 18.93 -11.34
CA GLN A 95 -23.77 18.90 -10.05
C GLN A 95 -22.78 19.22 -8.92
N THR A 96 -23.10 20.20 -8.09
CA THR A 96 -22.31 20.55 -6.89
C THR A 96 -23.11 20.22 -5.64
N GLU A 97 -22.55 19.41 -4.75
CA GLU A 97 -23.17 19.01 -3.47
C GLU A 97 -22.21 19.26 -2.30
N LEU A 98 -22.75 19.43 -1.09
CA LEU A 98 -21.97 19.47 0.15
C LEU A 98 -22.02 18.08 0.78
N LEU A 99 -20.85 17.43 0.89
CA LEU A 99 -20.73 16.05 1.36
C LEU A 99 -19.83 15.98 2.61
N PRO A 100 -20.21 15.25 3.67
CA PRO A 100 -19.37 15.07 4.85
C PRO A 100 -18.09 14.26 4.57
N GLU A 101 -17.12 14.32 5.50
CA GLU A 101 -15.97 13.40 5.49
C GLU A 101 -16.42 11.93 5.50
N GLY A 102 -15.81 11.09 4.66
CA GLY A 102 -16.20 9.68 4.52
C GLY A 102 -15.88 9.05 3.16
N GLU A 103 -16.24 7.77 3.03
CA GLU A 103 -16.09 6.99 1.80
C GLU A 103 -17.39 6.98 0.98
N TYR A 104 -17.25 7.11 -0.33
CA TYR A 104 -18.33 7.21 -1.31
C TYR A 104 -18.11 6.20 -2.43
N PHE A 105 -19.18 5.54 -2.83
CA PHE A 105 -19.20 4.57 -3.92
C PHE A 105 -19.77 5.18 -5.18
N VAL A 106 -19.12 4.94 -6.32
CA VAL A 106 -19.53 5.46 -7.64
C VAL A 106 -19.79 4.28 -8.58
N GLU A 107 -20.96 4.25 -9.20
CA GLU A 107 -21.35 3.30 -10.24
C GLU A 107 -21.71 4.07 -11.52
N ILE A 108 -20.98 3.79 -12.61
CA ILE A 108 -21.07 4.49 -13.89
C ILE A 108 -21.35 3.48 -15.00
N HIS A 109 -22.47 3.63 -15.70
CA HIS A 109 -22.88 2.79 -16.82
C HIS A 109 -22.77 3.54 -18.13
N ASP A 110 -21.99 3.00 -19.07
CA ASP A 110 -22.00 3.37 -20.47
C ASP A 110 -23.00 2.49 -21.23
N GLY A 111 -23.90 3.09 -22.00
CA GLY A 111 -24.87 2.39 -22.82
C GLY A 111 -24.27 1.57 -23.96
N TYR A 112 -23.13 2.00 -24.54
CA TYR A 112 -22.66 1.51 -25.84
C TYR A 112 -21.40 0.64 -25.80
N GLY A 113 -20.59 0.72 -24.75
CA GLY A 113 -19.49 -0.21 -24.51
C GLY A 113 -18.19 0.16 -25.21
N ASP A 114 -18.13 1.33 -25.85
CA ASP A 114 -16.94 1.95 -26.41
C ASP A 114 -16.06 2.59 -25.32
N GLY A 115 -16.62 2.83 -24.13
CA GLY A 115 -15.92 3.39 -23.00
C GLY A 115 -15.82 4.92 -23.05
N TRP A 116 -15.43 5.49 -21.92
CA TRP A 116 -15.52 6.93 -21.67
C TRP A 116 -14.40 7.74 -22.33
N SER A 117 -14.33 7.74 -23.68
CA SER A 117 -13.56 8.71 -24.47
C SER A 117 -13.85 8.64 -25.97
N ASP A 118 -14.18 9.76 -26.61
CA ASP A 118 -13.95 9.99 -28.05
C ASP A 118 -13.00 11.18 -28.32
N ASN A 119 -11.70 10.91 -28.08
CA ASN A 119 -10.60 11.44 -28.90
C ASN A 119 -10.14 12.90 -28.68
N SER A 120 -9.46 13.14 -27.54
CA SER A 120 -8.23 13.95 -27.50
C SER A 120 -7.18 13.30 -26.58
N THR A 121 -5.92 13.68 -26.75
CA THR A 121 -4.74 13.02 -26.14
C THR A 121 -4.61 13.28 -24.65
N GLU A 122 -4.37 12.20 -23.90
CA GLU A 122 -3.99 12.12 -22.48
C GLU A 122 -5.09 12.39 -21.44
N GLY A 123 -5.43 11.35 -20.66
CA GLY A 123 -6.20 11.48 -19.42
C GLY A 123 -7.71 11.23 -19.54
N ILE A 124 -8.34 11.05 -18.37
CA ILE A 124 -9.78 10.83 -18.19
C ILE A 124 -10.49 12.19 -18.29
N ASP A 125 -11.38 12.36 -19.26
CA ASP A 125 -12.18 13.59 -19.40
C ASP A 125 -13.67 13.23 -19.51
N ALA A 126 -14.19 12.67 -18.40
CA ALA A 126 -15.45 11.93 -18.35
C ALA A 126 -16.19 12.01 -17.01
N PHE A 127 -15.43 12.00 -15.91
CA PHE A 127 -15.93 12.19 -14.55
C PHE A 127 -14.84 12.90 -13.74
N SER A 128 -14.97 14.22 -13.57
CA SER A 128 -14.12 14.97 -12.66
C SER A 128 -14.87 15.27 -11.36
N ILE A 129 -14.15 15.09 -10.26
CA ILE A 129 -14.54 15.46 -8.91
C ILE A 129 -13.53 16.51 -8.46
N SER A 130 -13.98 17.66 -7.95
CA SER A 130 -13.12 18.60 -7.23
C SER A 130 -13.52 18.69 -5.76
N GLY A 131 -12.53 18.63 -4.86
CA GLY A 131 -12.69 18.55 -3.41
C GLY A 131 -11.43 17.96 -2.76
N ASN A 132 -11.36 17.89 -1.43
CA ASN A 132 -10.25 17.24 -0.72
C ASN A 132 -10.42 15.72 -0.76
N ILE A 133 -10.06 15.12 -1.89
CA ILE A 133 -10.37 13.73 -2.25
C ILE A 133 -9.12 12.91 -2.51
N ASN A 134 -9.12 11.69 -2.00
CA ASN A 134 -8.37 10.58 -2.59
C ASN A 134 -9.37 9.68 -3.32
N TYR A 135 -9.11 9.31 -4.58
CA TYR A 135 -10.02 8.46 -5.34
C TYR A 135 -9.28 7.33 -6.06
N SER A 136 -9.94 6.18 -6.17
CA SER A 136 -9.48 5.03 -6.94
C SER A 136 -10.66 4.51 -7.75
N ILE A 137 -10.66 4.88 -9.04
CA ILE A 137 -11.73 4.52 -9.98
C ILE A 137 -11.07 3.84 -11.18
N ASP A 138 -11.37 2.54 -11.35
CA ASP A 138 -10.80 1.73 -12.41
C ASP A 138 -11.69 1.74 -13.66
N PHE A 139 -11.35 2.61 -14.61
CA PHE A 139 -12.04 2.75 -15.89
C PHE A 139 -11.73 1.65 -16.92
N THR A 140 -11.14 0.51 -16.51
CA THR A 140 -10.75 -0.59 -17.43
C THR A 140 -11.94 -1.26 -18.14
N ASN A 141 -13.16 -1.17 -17.60
CA ASN A 141 -14.35 -1.79 -18.18
C ASN A 141 -15.26 -0.75 -18.86
N GLY A 142 -15.16 -0.65 -20.19
CA GLY A 142 -15.90 0.32 -21.00
C GLY A 142 -17.43 0.21 -21.05
N TYR A 143 -18.10 -0.57 -20.20
CA TYR A 143 -19.57 -0.71 -20.15
C TYR A 143 -20.15 -0.41 -18.76
N LEU A 144 -19.47 -0.88 -17.71
CA LEU A 144 -19.81 -0.59 -16.32
C LEU A 144 -18.50 -0.40 -15.56
N THR A 145 -18.31 0.80 -15.04
CA THR A 145 -17.18 1.17 -14.18
C THR A 145 -17.69 1.41 -12.77
N THR A 146 -16.98 0.88 -11.79
CA THR A 146 -17.25 1.09 -10.36
C THR A 146 -15.98 1.53 -9.67
N GLY A 147 -16.08 2.46 -8.73
CA GLY A 147 -14.94 2.93 -7.95
C GLY A 147 -15.35 3.55 -6.63
N TYR A 148 -14.37 3.99 -5.86
CA TYR A 148 -14.59 4.66 -4.59
C TYR A 148 -13.74 5.93 -4.49
N PHE A 149 -14.25 6.90 -3.72
CA PHE A 149 -13.49 8.07 -3.31
C PHE A 149 -13.70 8.35 -1.83
N THR A 150 -12.66 8.84 -1.16
CA THR A 150 -12.68 9.25 0.23
C THR A 150 -12.54 10.77 0.32
N LEU A 151 -13.49 11.42 0.98
CA LEU A 151 -13.40 12.82 1.37
C LEU A 151 -12.68 12.91 2.71
N SER A 152 -11.55 13.62 2.73
CA SER A 152 -10.84 13.99 3.96
C SER A 152 -11.10 15.45 4.30
N CYS A 153 -11.25 15.75 5.58
CA CYS A 153 -11.33 17.11 6.09
C CYS A 153 -10.08 17.54 6.87
N GLU A 154 -9.01 16.73 6.82
CA GLU A 154 -7.68 17.17 7.24
C GLU A 154 -7.16 18.21 6.23
N PRO A 155 -6.56 19.34 6.69
CA PRO A 155 -5.99 20.34 5.79
C PRO A 155 -5.05 19.68 4.77
N GLY A 156 -5.38 19.78 3.48
CA GLY A 156 -4.50 19.31 2.42
C GLY A 156 -3.17 20.08 2.46
N GLU A 157 -2.07 19.33 2.45
CA GLU A 157 -0.78 19.84 1.99
C GLU A 157 -0.77 19.71 0.46
N GLY A 158 -0.52 20.82 -0.24
CA GLY A 158 -0.62 20.91 -1.69
C GLY A 158 -0.46 22.34 -2.20
N CYS A 159 -0.46 22.54 -3.51
CA CYS A 159 -0.24 23.87 -4.08
C CYS A 159 -1.37 24.87 -3.79
N THR A 160 -1.09 25.90 -2.98
CA THR A 160 -2.08 26.94 -2.60
C THR A 160 -2.17 28.15 -3.55
N ASP A 161 -1.33 28.24 -4.59
CA ASP A 161 -1.32 29.37 -5.53
C ASP A 161 -2.36 29.21 -6.64
N VAL A 162 -3.42 30.03 -6.63
CA VAL A 162 -4.50 30.09 -7.64
C VAL A 162 -4.06 30.35 -9.09
N THR A 163 -2.77 30.62 -9.33
CA THR A 163 -2.17 30.80 -10.66
C THR A 163 -1.28 29.64 -11.11
N ALA A 164 -1.06 28.65 -10.26
CA ALA A 164 -0.43 27.39 -10.59
C ALA A 164 -1.35 26.48 -11.41
N CYS A 165 -0.76 25.60 -12.21
CA CYS A 165 -1.49 24.65 -13.06
C CYS A 165 -1.90 23.36 -12.33
N ASN A 166 -1.24 23.04 -11.21
CA ASN A 166 -1.65 22.01 -10.25
C ASN A 166 -2.23 22.63 -8.96
N TYR A 167 -2.76 23.86 -9.03
CA TYR A 167 -3.42 24.51 -7.89
C TYR A 167 -4.48 23.60 -7.27
N ASP A 168 -4.30 23.27 -5.99
CA ASP A 168 -5.31 22.59 -5.21
C ASP A 168 -6.12 23.59 -4.40
N SER A 169 -7.40 23.71 -4.75
CA SER A 169 -8.37 24.53 -4.03
C SER A 169 -8.65 24.08 -2.58
N ASN A 170 -8.17 22.89 -2.22
CA ASN A 170 -8.38 22.25 -0.92
C ASN A 170 -7.13 22.31 -0.04
N ALA A 171 -5.97 22.62 -0.62
CA ALA A 171 -4.76 22.84 0.13
C ALA A 171 -4.88 24.13 0.97
N VAL A 172 -4.43 24.05 2.22
CA VAL A 172 -4.39 25.21 3.13
C VAL A 172 -3.02 25.44 3.76
N GLU A 173 -2.11 24.47 3.64
CA GLU A 173 -0.68 24.66 3.83
C GLU A 173 0.03 24.26 2.52
N ASP A 174 1.01 25.09 2.12
CA ASP A 174 1.73 24.95 0.84
C ASP A 174 2.90 23.98 1.03
N ASP A 175 2.83 22.83 0.35
CA ASP A 175 3.84 21.78 0.36
C ASP A 175 5.05 22.09 -0.56
N GLY A 176 4.96 23.18 -1.33
CA GLY A 176 5.97 23.58 -2.30
C GLY A 176 5.82 22.90 -3.67
N SER A 177 4.75 22.15 -3.91
CA SER A 177 4.51 21.44 -5.18
C SER A 177 4.04 22.31 -6.35
N CYS A 178 3.87 23.64 -6.17
CA CYS A 178 3.26 24.50 -7.19
C CYS A 178 4.02 24.56 -8.53
N LEU A 179 3.35 24.07 -9.58
CA LEU A 179 3.77 24.07 -10.98
C LEU A 179 3.08 25.20 -11.76
N TYR A 180 3.70 25.71 -12.83
CA TYR A 180 3.11 26.79 -13.64
C TYR A 180 3.02 26.41 -15.12
N PHE A 181 2.07 27.00 -15.84
CA PHE A 181 1.97 26.87 -17.29
C PHE A 181 3.11 27.62 -17.98
N ASP A 182 3.73 26.97 -18.95
CA ASP A 182 4.74 27.55 -19.83
C ASP A 182 4.10 28.36 -21.00
N ASP A 183 4.95 28.93 -21.88
CA ASP A 183 4.51 29.63 -23.10
C ASP A 183 3.79 28.71 -24.11
N CYS A 184 3.80 27.40 -23.88
CA CYS A 184 3.12 26.36 -24.66
C CYS A 184 1.81 25.86 -24.06
N GLY A 185 1.45 26.31 -22.85
CA GLY A 185 0.25 25.88 -22.13
C GLY A 185 0.38 24.50 -21.48
N ILE A 186 1.60 23.97 -21.33
CA ILE A 186 1.90 22.72 -20.63
C ILE A 186 2.25 23.03 -19.18
N CYS A 187 1.71 22.23 -18.25
CA CYS A 187 1.99 22.36 -16.82
C CYS A 187 3.38 21.82 -16.51
N ASP A 188 4.27 22.64 -15.94
CA ASP A 188 5.71 22.34 -15.76
C ASP A 188 6.44 21.95 -17.06
N GLY A 189 5.96 22.47 -18.19
CA GLY A 189 6.62 22.29 -19.48
C GLY A 189 7.87 23.16 -19.61
N GLU A 190 8.83 22.72 -20.42
CA GLU A 190 10.07 23.47 -20.67
C GLU A 190 9.89 24.68 -21.61
N GLY A 191 8.65 25.04 -21.98
CA GLY A 191 8.33 26.12 -22.90
C GLY A 191 8.50 25.71 -24.37
N ILE A 192 8.68 26.71 -25.23
CA ILE A 192 9.08 26.47 -26.62
C ILE A 192 10.55 26.01 -26.61
N PRO A 193 10.88 24.79 -27.10
CA PRO A 193 12.25 24.29 -27.05
C PRO A 193 13.25 25.22 -27.76
N ASN A 194 14.47 25.29 -27.24
CA ASN A 194 15.42 26.32 -27.64
C ASN A 194 15.87 26.16 -29.10
N GLY A 195 15.53 27.14 -29.95
CA GLY A 195 15.74 27.11 -31.40
C GLY A 195 14.46 26.90 -32.21
N GLU A 196 13.38 26.49 -31.56
CA GLU A 196 12.05 26.32 -32.15
C GLU A 196 11.21 27.61 -32.05
N CYS A 197 10.07 27.61 -32.73
CA CYS A 197 9.18 28.77 -32.84
C CYS A 197 7.70 28.46 -32.57
N ASP A 198 7.37 27.19 -32.35
CA ASP A 198 6.11 26.75 -31.78
C ASP A 198 6.32 25.47 -30.96
N CYS A 199 5.26 25.02 -30.28
CA CYS A 199 5.25 23.93 -29.33
C CYS A 199 5.16 22.53 -29.96
N LEU A 200 5.39 22.41 -31.28
CA LEU A 200 5.25 21.16 -32.03
C LEU A 200 6.58 20.65 -32.61
N GLY A 201 7.73 21.14 -32.15
CA GLY A 201 9.03 20.76 -32.73
C GLY A 201 9.45 21.63 -33.93
N ASN A 202 8.70 22.68 -34.27
CA ASN A 202 8.94 23.42 -35.51
C ASN A 202 10.00 24.50 -35.32
N VAL A 203 11.05 24.44 -36.14
CA VAL A 203 12.04 25.51 -36.28
C VAL A 203 11.64 26.52 -37.35
N LEU A 204 12.17 27.74 -37.26
CA LEU A 204 12.05 28.75 -38.32
C LEU A 204 12.86 28.29 -39.54
N ASP A 205 12.23 28.30 -40.72
CA ASP A 205 12.94 28.02 -41.95
C ASP A 205 13.88 29.17 -42.39
N ALA A 206 14.68 28.95 -43.43
CA ALA A 206 15.62 29.95 -43.96
C ALA A 206 14.97 31.23 -44.54
N VAL A 207 13.63 31.35 -44.57
CA VAL A 207 12.91 32.60 -44.86
C VAL A 207 12.12 33.17 -43.67
N GLY A 208 12.15 32.49 -42.52
CA GLY A 208 11.56 32.94 -41.26
C GLY A 208 10.08 32.57 -41.06
N GLU A 209 9.59 31.50 -41.69
CA GLU A 209 8.27 30.93 -41.43
C GLU A 209 8.40 29.70 -40.50
N CYS A 210 7.58 29.63 -39.46
CA CYS A 210 7.63 28.53 -38.49
C CYS A 210 7.08 27.24 -39.09
N GLY A 211 7.86 26.16 -39.07
CA GLY A 211 7.51 24.91 -39.78
C GLY A 211 7.47 25.08 -41.31
N GLY A 212 8.09 26.14 -41.83
CA GLY A 212 8.17 26.45 -43.25
C GLY A 212 9.13 25.54 -44.03
N THR A 213 9.19 25.73 -45.35
CA THR A 213 9.97 24.88 -46.27
C THR A 213 11.01 25.64 -47.11
N CYS A 214 11.37 26.87 -46.70
CA CYS A 214 12.00 27.91 -47.49
C CYS A 214 11.20 28.28 -48.77
N MET A 215 11.74 29.17 -49.62
CA MET A 215 11.17 29.42 -50.97
C MET A 215 12.06 28.92 -52.11
N GLU A 216 13.31 29.38 -52.17
CA GLU A 216 14.41 28.54 -52.64
C GLU A 216 15.71 29.05 -52.02
N ASP A 217 16.10 28.30 -51.00
CA ASP A 217 17.45 28.22 -50.50
C ASP A 217 18.26 27.35 -51.48
N VAL A 218 19.35 27.86 -52.08
CA VAL A 218 20.13 27.11 -53.09
C VAL A 218 21.47 26.60 -52.51
N ASN A 219 21.84 26.97 -51.28
CA ASN A 219 23.11 26.63 -50.60
C ASN A 219 23.21 27.04 -49.13
N GLY A 220 22.23 27.73 -48.57
CA GLY A 220 21.98 27.71 -47.14
C GLY A 220 21.69 26.26 -46.72
N ASP A 221 22.48 25.64 -45.85
CA ASP A 221 23.22 26.17 -44.70
C ASP A 221 22.35 26.87 -43.64
N GLY A 222 21.05 27.08 -43.90
CA GLY A 222 20.17 27.91 -43.08
C GLY A 222 20.14 29.38 -43.50
N ILE A 223 20.89 29.78 -44.53
CA ILE A 223 20.88 31.11 -45.15
C ILE A 223 20.73 30.99 -46.69
N CYS A 224 19.55 31.24 -47.27
CA CYS A 224 19.32 31.14 -48.72
C CYS A 224 20.37 31.80 -49.67
N ASP A 225 21.25 31.04 -50.32
CA ASP A 225 22.13 31.53 -51.43
C ASP A 225 22.47 30.47 -52.51
N ASP A 226 23.21 30.78 -53.61
CA ASP A 226 23.56 29.84 -54.73
C ASP A 226 25.11 29.76 -54.88
N CYS A 227 25.75 28.65 -54.45
CA CYS A 227 27.10 28.73 -53.84
C CYS A 227 28.28 28.96 -54.79
N PRO A 228 29.18 29.94 -54.50
CA PRO A 228 30.37 30.21 -55.30
C PRO A 228 31.73 29.85 -54.62
N GLY A 229 31.78 28.95 -53.61
CA GLY A 229 32.98 28.57 -52.84
C GLY A 229 33.62 27.20 -53.21
N GLU A 230 34.81 26.89 -52.68
CA GLU A 230 35.45 25.56 -52.82
C GLU A 230 35.37 24.71 -51.55
N VAL A 231 35.41 23.39 -51.74
CA VAL A 231 35.26 22.33 -50.71
C VAL A 231 36.59 21.95 -50.04
N ASP A 232 36.50 21.49 -48.79
CA ASP A 232 37.63 21.09 -47.94
C ASP A 232 38.08 19.61 -48.13
N GLU A 233 39.04 19.14 -47.33
CA GLU A 233 39.51 17.74 -47.37
C GLU A 233 38.51 16.72 -46.80
N CYS A 234 37.44 17.18 -46.14
CA CYS A 234 36.32 16.35 -45.67
C CYS A 234 35.20 16.23 -46.73
N GLY A 235 35.20 17.09 -47.76
CA GLY A 235 34.21 17.14 -48.83
C GLY A 235 33.04 18.09 -48.57
N ILE A 236 33.16 18.99 -47.58
CA ILE A 236 32.14 19.95 -47.16
C ILE A 236 32.54 21.37 -47.63
N CYS A 237 31.58 22.18 -48.04
CA CYS A 237 31.85 23.52 -48.58
C CYS A 237 32.26 24.46 -47.43
N ASN A 238 33.43 25.11 -47.53
CA ASN A 238 34.06 25.87 -46.43
C ASN A 238 34.18 25.11 -45.08
N GLY A 239 34.24 23.77 -45.11
CA GLY A 239 34.32 22.95 -43.91
C GLY A 239 35.58 23.22 -43.05
N PRO A 240 35.51 22.93 -41.73
CA PRO A 240 36.58 23.22 -40.79
C PRO A 240 37.75 22.23 -40.94
N GLY A 241 38.96 22.74 -40.72
CA GLY A 241 40.20 21.97 -40.86
C GLY A 241 40.43 20.88 -39.79
N ALA A 242 41.68 20.41 -39.73
CA ALA A 242 42.04 19.17 -39.06
C ALA A 242 41.75 19.07 -37.54
N ILE A 243 40.73 18.27 -37.19
CA ILE A 243 40.85 17.05 -36.36
C ILE A 243 41.26 17.22 -34.87
N TYR A 244 41.34 18.44 -34.30
CA TYR A 244 41.58 18.62 -32.86
C TYR A 244 40.61 19.53 -32.09
N ASP A 245 39.50 19.93 -32.73
CA ASP A 245 38.27 20.38 -32.05
C ASP A 245 37.11 19.36 -32.24
N CYS A 246 37.40 18.17 -32.78
CA CYS A 246 36.36 17.19 -33.12
C CYS A 246 35.92 16.35 -31.90
N GLY A 247 34.66 16.45 -31.50
CA GLY A 247 34.08 15.50 -30.55
C GLY A 247 32.65 15.75 -30.06
N CYS A 248 32.23 17.01 -29.91
CA CYS A 248 30.98 17.35 -29.22
C CYS A 248 30.19 18.45 -29.94
N GLU A 249 28.87 18.30 -29.96
CA GLU A 249 27.89 19.31 -30.39
C GLU A 249 27.45 20.14 -29.15
N GLU A 250 26.58 21.15 -29.31
CA GLU A 250 26.26 22.11 -28.23
C GLU A 250 25.59 21.41 -27.01
N MET A 251 26.05 21.77 -25.80
CA MET A 251 25.60 21.20 -24.53
C MET A 251 24.19 21.69 -24.14
N PRO A 252 23.29 20.80 -23.66
CA PRO A 252 22.04 21.20 -23.02
C PRO A 252 22.24 22.11 -21.79
N ASP A 253 21.29 23.01 -21.54
CA ASP A 253 21.34 23.88 -20.36
C ASP A 253 20.97 23.08 -19.10
N GLY A 254 21.72 23.32 -18.02
CA GLY A 254 21.83 22.42 -16.88
C GLY A 254 23.19 21.72 -16.88
N ASP A 255 23.70 21.33 -18.05
CA ASP A 255 24.86 20.45 -18.13
C ASP A 255 26.21 21.18 -18.06
N CYS A 256 27.19 20.56 -17.39
CA CYS A 256 28.59 20.96 -17.44
C CYS A 256 29.44 20.07 -18.39
N ASP A 257 28.85 19.04 -19.02
CA ASP A 257 29.42 18.26 -20.11
C ASP A 257 28.40 17.91 -21.21
N CYS A 258 28.85 17.34 -22.32
CA CYS A 258 28.08 17.21 -23.57
C CYS A 258 27.03 16.09 -23.59
N ASN A 259 26.46 15.72 -22.44
CA ASN A 259 25.68 14.48 -22.29
C ASN A 259 24.45 14.52 -21.36
N GLY A 260 24.20 15.53 -20.52
CA GLY A 260 23.09 15.52 -19.54
C GLY A 260 23.45 15.70 -18.05
N ASN A 261 24.67 16.13 -17.69
CA ASN A 261 25.17 16.08 -16.30
C ASN A 261 25.36 17.48 -15.69
N GLN A 262 24.74 17.80 -14.54
CA GLN A 262 24.73 19.16 -13.96
C GLN A 262 26.02 19.57 -13.22
N LEU A 263 26.04 20.03 -11.95
CA LEU A 263 27.32 20.41 -11.28
C LEU A 263 27.37 20.07 -9.77
N ASP A 264 28.19 19.09 -9.35
CA ASP A 264 27.95 18.20 -8.19
C ASP A 264 28.32 18.65 -6.77
N ALA A 265 28.08 17.71 -5.84
CA ALA A 265 28.35 17.78 -4.42
C ALA A 265 29.75 18.35 -4.02
N LEU A 266 30.77 18.21 -4.87
CA LEU A 266 32.07 18.83 -4.64
C LEU A 266 32.55 19.66 -5.85
N GLY A 267 31.63 20.09 -6.71
CA GLY A 267 31.88 20.90 -7.88
C GLY A 267 32.42 20.11 -9.09
N ILE A 268 32.08 18.83 -9.18
CA ILE A 268 32.18 18.02 -10.42
C ILE A 268 30.86 18.24 -11.20
N CYS A 269 30.29 17.27 -11.91
CA CYS A 269 29.21 17.49 -12.89
C CYS A 269 27.90 16.73 -12.49
N GLY A 270 27.07 17.23 -11.54
CA GLY A 270 25.70 16.77 -11.16
C GLY A 270 25.40 16.48 -9.65
N GLY A 271 24.82 17.42 -8.86
CA GLY A 271 24.66 17.35 -7.36
C GLY A 271 24.83 18.71 -6.63
N ASP A 272 24.93 18.80 -5.28
CA ASP A 272 24.42 20.01 -4.54
C ASP A 272 25.06 20.45 -3.18
N CYS A 273 26.34 20.23 -2.87
CA CYS A 273 26.82 20.10 -1.46
C CYS A 273 27.96 21.06 -0.98
N GLU A 274 28.06 21.29 0.35
CA GLU A 274 29.17 22.02 1.02
C GLU A 274 30.37 21.15 1.45
N SER A 275 30.10 19.90 1.83
CA SER A 275 31.02 18.90 2.37
C SER A 275 30.41 17.54 2.08
N ASP A 276 31.03 16.76 1.21
CA ASP A 276 30.74 15.35 1.06
C ASP A 276 31.92 14.62 1.72
N LEU A 277 31.88 14.56 3.07
CA LEU A 277 33.01 14.10 3.87
C LEU A 277 33.19 12.59 3.71
N ASN A 278 32.11 11.88 3.39
CA ASN A 278 32.10 10.45 3.10
C ASN A 278 32.28 10.12 1.59
N ASN A 279 32.07 11.10 0.69
CA ASN A 279 32.20 11.05 -0.78
C ASN A 279 31.12 10.17 -1.47
N ASN A 280 29.85 10.26 -1.04
CA ASN A 280 28.72 9.49 -1.58
C ASN A 280 27.85 10.21 -2.64
N GLY A 281 28.10 11.49 -2.92
CA GLY A 281 27.35 12.30 -3.90
C GLY A 281 26.06 12.93 -3.37
N VAL A 282 25.70 12.68 -2.11
CA VAL A 282 24.69 13.42 -1.34
C VAL A 282 25.42 14.43 -0.46
N CYS A 283 24.70 15.45 0.00
CA CYS A 283 25.29 16.51 0.81
C CYS A 283 25.31 16.12 2.30
N ASP A 284 26.44 16.22 3.03
CA ASP A 284 26.51 15.93 4.50
C ASP A 284 25.39 16.65 5.30
N ASP A 285 24.83 17.74 4.77
CA ASP A 285 23.76 18.55 5.35
C ASP A 285 22.33 18.18 4.88
N LEU A 286 22.20 17.36 3.83
CA LEU A 286 20.98 16.64 3.42
C LEU A 286 20.97 15.18 3.91
N GLU A 287 22.09 14.70 4.45
CA GLU A 287 22.15 13.44 5.19
C GLU A 287 21.37 13.57 6.50
N ILE A 288 20.34 12.75 6.65
CA ILE A 288 19.66 12.52 7.93
C ILE A 288 20.31 11.28 8.54
N PRO A 289 21.23 11.44 9.51
CA PRO A 289 21.96 10.32 10.10
C PRO A 289 21.03 9.45 10.95
N GLY A 290 21.09 8.15 10.71
CA GLY A 290 20.39 7.14 11.48
C GLY A 290 20.44 5.80 10.75
N CYS A 291 19.91 4.74 11.37
CA CYS A 291 19.95 3.45 10.70
C CYS A 291 18.98 3.39 9.50
N ILE A 292 19.53 3.09 8.32
CA ILE A 292 18.78 2.93 7.06
C ILE A 292 18.48 1.46 6.72
N ASP A 293 18.98 0.51 7.51
CA ASP A 293 18.72 -0.92 7.29
C ASP A 293 17.35 -1.30 7.89
N PRO A 294 16.35 -1.71 7.09
CA PRO A 294 15.03 -2.10 7.58
C PRO A 294 15.04 -3.38 8.43
N THR A 295 16.17 -4.09 8.50
CA THR A 295 16.41 -5.25 9.37
C THR A 295 17.11 -4.89 10.69
N ALA A 296 17.30 -3.60 10.99
CA ALA A 296 17.84 -3.14 12.26
C ALA A 296 16.74 -2.60 13.19
N CYS A 297 16.99 -2.69 14.49
CA CYS A 297 16.04 -2.36 15.55
C CYS A 297 15.72 -0.87 15.70
N ASN A 298 16.66 -0.03 15.28
CA ASN A 298 16.54 1.42 15.28
C ASN A 298 16.44 2.00 13.87
N TYR A 299 15.91 1.21 12.91
CA TYR A 299 15.59 1.68 11.56
C TYR A 299 14.74 2.96 11.60
N LEU A 300 15.14 3.96 10.82
CA LEU A 300 14.40 5.19 10.62
C LEU A 300 14.07 5.33 9.14
N SER A 301 12.77 5.25 8.80
CA SER A 301 12.28 5.39 7.41
C SER A 301 12.56 6.75 6.75
N PHE A 302 13.01 7.73 7.54
CA PHE A 302 13.40 9.06 7.10
C PHE A 302 14.92 9.32 7.20
N ALA A 303 15.72 8.34 7.64
CA ALA A 303 17.17 8.45 7.58
C ALA A 303 17.64 8.25 6.12
N THR A 304 18.54 9.12 5.66
CA THR A 304 19.11 9.05 4.30
C THR A 304 20.55 8.54 4.30
N THR A 305 21.20 8.44 5.46
CA THR A 305 22.57 7.94 5.60
C THR A 305 22.75 7.13 6.88
N ASP A 306 23.36 5.94 6.75
CA ASP A 306 23.80 5.12 7.89
C ASP A 306 24.95 5.80 8.63
N ASP A 307 24.68 6.22 9.87
CA ASP A 307 25.68 6.79 10.77
C ASP A 307 26.46 5.71 11.55
N GLY A 308 26.23 4.44 11.24
CA GLY A 308 26.76 3.29 11.96
C GLY A 308 26.05 3.06 13.29
N SER A 309 24.90 3.72 13.54
CA SER A 309 24.08 3.46 14.72
C SER A 309 23.18 2.23 14.58
N CYS A 310 23.16 1.54 13.43
CA CYS A 310 22.36 0.33 13.24
C CYS A 310 22.61 -0.73 14.33
N GLU A 311 21.67 -0.81 15.27
CA GLU A 311 21.64 -1.81 16.32
C GLU A 311 20.76 -2.97 15.85
N TYR A 312 21.36 -4.10 15.49
CA TYR A 312 20.61 -5.32 15.13
C TYR A 312 20.17 -6.12 16.37
N CYS A 313 20.79 -5.84 17.53
CA CYS A 313 20.62 -6.65 18.74
C CYS A 313 19.82 -5.96 19.87
N SER A 314 19.37 -4.71 19.71
CA SER A 314 18.74 -3.93 20.81
C SER A 314 17.21 -4.05 20.92
N CYS A 315 16.54 -4.47 19.84
CA CYS A 315 15.16 -4.97 19.83
C CYS A 315 15.09 -6.49 20.03
N ILE A 316 16.19 -7.14 20.39
CA ILE A 316 16.16 -8.47 21.00
C ILE A 316 15.66 -8.31 22.45
N THR A 317 14.40 -7.94 22.58
CA THR A 317 13.56 -8.64 23.52
C THR A 317 13.49 -10.09 23.04
N GLU A 318 13.73 -11.05 23.94
CA GLU A 318 13.29 -12.43 23.72
C GLU A 318 11.76 -12.40 23.60
N GLU A 319 11.27 -12.19 22.38
CA GLU A 319 9.88 -12.31 22.00
C GLU A 319 9.56 -13.81 22.01
N GLU A 320 9.37 -14.34 23.21
CA GLU A 320 8.68 -15.61 23.42
C GLU A 320 7.38 -15.57 22.60
N TYR A 321 7.07 -16.68 21.92
CA TYR A 321 5.88 -16.87 21.07
C TYR A 321 5.87 -16.05 19.77
N SER A 322 6.30 -16.68 18.66
CA SER A 322 6.33 -16.12 17.29
C SER A 322 5.40 -16.91 16.34
N LEU A 323 5.17 -16.38 15.14
CA LEU A 323 4.29 -16.95 14.11
C LEU A 323 5.09 -17.41 12.87
N THR A 324 5.18 -18.71 12.60
CA THR A 324 5.72 -19.25 11.34
C THR A 324 4.58 -19.55 10.36
N ILE A 325 4.75 -19.14 9.10
CA ILE A 325 3.85 -19.42 7.98
C ILE A 325 4.62 -20.30 6.98
N GLU A 326 4.17 -21.54 6.81
CA GLU A 326 4.74 -22.50 5.84
C GLU A 326 3.88 -22.53 4.58
N ALA A 327 4.47 -22.28 3.40
CA ALA A 327 3.84 -22.53 2.12
C ALA A 327 4.00 -24.00 1.69
N SER A 328 2.96 -24.56 1.11
CA SER A 328 2.96 -25.92 0.56
C SER A 328 2.11 -25.99 -0.71
N GLN A 329 2.44 -26.93 -1.60
CA GLN A 329 1.65 -27.13 -2.82
C GLN A 329 0.33 -27.85 -2.46
N PRO A 330 -0.84 -27.31 -2.85
CA PRO A 330 -2.13 -28.00 -2.71
C PRO A 330 -2.17 -29.34 -3.47
N LEU A 331 -3.10 -30.21 -3.08
CA LEU A 331 -3.27 -31.55 -3.64
C LEU A 331 -3.99 -31.55 -4.99
N GLU A 332 -5.06 -30.77 -5.12
CA GLU A 332 -5.85 -30.60 -6.36
C GLU A 332 -6.24 -29.13 -6.63
N ALA A 333 -6.31 -28.26 -5.62
CA ALA A 333 -6.60 -26.83 -5.83
C ALA A 333 -5.47 -26.12 -6.60
N ASP A 334 -5.79 -25.01 -7.28
CA ASP A 334 -4.79 -24.12 -7.85
C ASP A 334 -4.23 -23.17 -6.77
N GLY A 335 -2.95 -22.80 -6.85
CA GLY A 335 -2.31 -21.85 -5.94
C GLY A 335 -1.38 -22.48 -4.90
N THR A 336 -1.38 -21.89 -3.70
CA THR A 336 -0.50 -22.22 -2.57
C THR A 336 -1.30 -22.38 -1.29
N THR A 337 -1.03 -23.44 -0.51
CA THR A 337 -1.60 -23.67 0.82
C THR A 337 -0.64 -23.20 1.89
N TYR A 338 -1.02 -22.12 2.57
CA TYR A 338 -0.31 -21.52 3.71
C TYR A 338 -0.81 -22.11 5.04
N ARG A 339 0.11 -22.56 5.89
CA ARG A 339 -0.19 -23.05 7.24
C ARG A 339 0.46 -22.18 8.28
N PHE A 340 -0.36 -21.70 9.21
CA PHE A 340 0.02 -20.74 10.23
C PHE A 340 0.27 -21.48 11.54
N TYR A 341 1.49 -21.38 12.07
CA TYR A 341 1.97 -22.05 13.27
C TYR A 341 2.43 -21.00 14.30
N VAL A 342 1.91 -21.05 15.52
CA VAL A 342 2.49 -20.31 16.64
C VAL A 342 3.56 -21.19 17.29
N ASN A 343 4.81 -20.72 17.29
CA ASN A 343 5.93 -21.35 17.96
C ASN A 343 5.82 -21.10 19.47
N MET A 344 6.10 -22.11 20.30
CA MET A 344 6.05 -22.04 21.76
C MET A 344 7.45 -22.12 22.36
N THR A 345 7.63 -21.56 23.56
CA THR A 345 8.90 -21.62 24.28
C THR A 345 9.06 -22.94 25.06
N ASN A 346 7.95 -23.53 25.54
CA ASN A 346 7.95 -24.77 26.33
C ASN A 346 6.82 -25.73 25.91
N ASP A 347 7.06 -27.02 26.11
CA ASP A 347 6.10 -28.12 25.88
C ASP A 347 4.83 -28.06 26.76
N THR A 348 4.83 -27.21 27.79
CA THR A 348 3.70 -26.97 28.71
C THR A 348 2.93 -25.69 28.43
N ASP A 349 3.36 -24.88 27.47
CA ASP A 349 2.66 -23.65 27.12
C ASP A 349 1.36 -23.97 26.36
N HIS A 350 0.31 -23.19 26.61
CA HIS A 350 -1.03 -23.48 26.09
C HIS A 350 -1.57 -22.32 25.25
N LEU A 351 -1.79 -22.56 23.95
CA LEU A 351 -2.51 -21.63 23.10
C LEU A 351 -4.01 -21.73 23.38
N SER A 352 -4.57 -20.62 23.87
CA SER A 352 -5.97 -20.54 24.25
C SER A 352 -6.86 -20.09 23.09
N ALA A 353 -6.47 -19.01 22.41
CA ALA A 353 -7.34 -18.30 21.49
C ALA A 353 -6.58 -17.52 20.42
N VAL A 354 -7.23 -17.34 19.28
CA VAL A 354 -6.92 -16.30 18.28
C VAL A 354 -8.11 -15.35 18.23
N PHE A 355 -7.88 -14.04 18.11
CA PHE A 355 -8.95 -13.05 18.21
C PHE A 355 -8.65 -11.73 17.48
N GLY A 356 -9.71 -10.92 17.29
CA GLY A 356 -9.63 -9.52 16.93
C GLY A 356 -10.79 -8.72 17.52
N ASP A 357 -10.55 -7.45 17.79
CA ASP A 357 -11.52 -6.46 18.29
C ASP A 357 -11.14 -5.03 17.84
N GLU A 358 -11.88 -4.01 18.27
CA GLU A 358 -11.61 -2.60 17.90
C GLU A 358 -10.25 -2.04 18.35
N SER A 359 -9.61 -2.68 19.34
CA SER A 359 -8.32 -2.25 19.91
C SER A 359 -7.14 -3.07 19.40
N MET A 360 -7.39 -4.32 19.03
CA MET A 360 -6.45 -5.26 18.42
C MET A 360 -7.14 -5.88 17.19
N PRO A 361 -7.12 -5.22 16.03
CA PRO A 361 -7.80 -5.72 14.85
C PRO A 361 -7.15 -7.02 14.36
N MET A 362 -7.98 -7.94 13.85
CA MET A 362 -7.54 -9.14 13.15
C MET A 362 -7.88 -8.99 11.66
N LEU A 363 -6.89 -9.19 10.81
CA LEU A 363 -7.01 -9.11 9.36
C LEU A 363 -6.21 -10.24 8.71
N VAL A 364 -6.83 -11.00 7.81
CA VAL A 364 -6.13 -11.85 6.85
C VAL A 364 -6.65 -11.50 5.47
N ASN A 365 -5.81 -10.92 4.64
CA ASN A 365 -6.12 -10.50 3.28
C ASN A 365 -5.56 -11.54 2.29
N THR A 366 -6.41 -11.95 1.35
CA THR A 366 -6.10 -12.83 0.22
C THR A 366 -6.76 -12.23 -1.01
N PRO A 367 -6.11 -11.27 -1.71
CA PRO A 367 -6.74 -10.48 -2.78
C PRO A 367 -7.32 -11.32 -3.92
N GLU A 368 -6.73 -12.47 -4.23
CA GLU A 368 -7.22 -13.41 -5.25
C GLU A 368 -8.31 -14.37 -4.72
N GLY A 369 -8.65 -14.30 -3.44
CA GLY A 369 -9.67 -15.12 -2.78
C GLY A 369 -9.11 -16.38 -2.10
N ALA A 370 -9.71 -16.74 -0.96
CA ALA A 370 -9.46 -17.99 -0.26
C ALA A 370 -10.31 -19.14 -0.85
N PHE A 371 -9.66 -20.27 -1.13
CA PHE A 371 -10.28 -21.49 -1.64
C PHE A 371 -11.08 -22.21 -0.55
N ASN A 372 -12.34 -22.54 -0.85
CA ASN A 372 -13.22 -23.35 0.00
C ASN A 372 -14.15 -24.23 -0.85
N SER A 373 -14.00 -25.55 -0.78
CA SER A 373 -14.82 -26.51 -1.53
C SER A 373 -16.30 -26.51 -1.11
N GLU A 374 -17.19 -26.86 -2.05
CA GLU A 374 -18.62 -27.07 -1.75
C GLU A 374 -18.89 -28.23 -0.79
N TYR A 375 -17.86 -29.04 -0.49
CA TYR A 375 -17.90 -30.18 0.41
C TYR A 375 -17.48 -29.83 1.84
N ASN A 376 -16.92 -28.62 2.07
CA ASN A 376 -16.65 -28.15 3.42
C ASN A 376 -17.96 -28.08 4.23
N SER A 377 -17.91 -28.58 5.46
CA SER A 377 -19.05 -28.65 6.38
C SER A 377 -18.84 -27.88 7.68
N SER A 378 -17.71 -27.19 7.83
CA SER A 378 -17.42 -26.36 9.01
C SER A 378 -16.34 -25.31 8.74
N TRP A 379 -16.42 -24.17 9.42
CA TRP A 379 -15.39 -23.11 9.41
C TRP A 379 -14.05 -23.53 10.04
N ASN A 380 -13.99 -24.68 10.70
CA ASN A 380 -12.79 -25.22 11.35
C ASN A 380 -12.47 -26.64 10.89
N ALA A 381 -11.34 -27.17 11.36
CA ALA A 381 -10.84 -28.54 11.07
C ALA A 381 -11.86 -29.69 11.24
N SER A 382 -13.02 -29.46 11.88
CA SER A 382 -14.16 -30.39 11.86
C SER A 382 -14.72 -30.68 10.46
N GLY A 383 -14.52 -29.78 9.48
CA GLY A 383 -14.91 -29.99 8.09
C GLY A 383 -14.03 -31.02 7.37
N ILE A 384 -12.74 -31.06 7.73
CA ILE A 384 -11.66 -31.80 7.06
C ILE A 384 -11.67 -33.28 7.46
N ASN A 385 -12.75 -33.99 7.11
CA ASN A 385 -12.92 -35.39 7.49
C ASN A 385 -12.04 -36.32 6.62
N PRO A 386 -11.04 -37.04 7.17
CA PRO A 386 -10.14 -37.89 6.38
C PRO A 386 -10.85 -39.04 5.63
N ALA A 387 -12.04 -39.44 6.09
CA ALA A 387 -12.85 -40.44 5.40
C ALA A 387 -13.50 -39.91 4.11
N PHE A 388 -13.57 -38.59 3.92
CA PHE A 388 -14.10 -37.92 2.74
C PHE A 388 -13.00 -37.47 1.77
N ILE A 389 -11.79 -37.13 2.24
CA ILE A 389 -10.64 -36.80 1.38
C ILE A 389 -10.35 -37.89 0.32
N ALA A 390 -10.56 -39.16 0.67
CA ALA A 390 -10.41 -40.28 -0.27
C ALA A 390 -11.45 -40.32 -1.43
N PHE A 391 -12.47 -39.47 -1.39
CA PHE A 391 -13.52 -39.31 -2.39
C PHE A 391 -13.57 -37.90 -3.00
N PHE A 392 -13.18 -36.89 -2.22
CA PHE A 392 -13.13 -35.47 -2.56
C PHE A 392 -11.75 -34.93 -2.10
N PRO A 393 -10.68 -35.10 -2.90
CA PRO A 393 -9.32 -34.78 -2.44
C PRO A 393 -9.11 -33.28 -2.21
N GLU A 394 -9.83 -32.44 -2.98
CA GLU A 394 -9.94 -30.98 -2.82
C GLU A 394 -10.28 -30.52 -1.38
N LEU A 395 -11.00 -31.34 -0.61
CA LEU A 395 -11.30 -31.09 0.81
C LEU A 395 -10.04 -31.00 1.70
N ALA A 396 -8.88 -31.48 1.24
CA ALA A 396 -7.61 -31.33 1.95
C ALA A 396 -7.03 -29.90 1.83
N ASP A 397 -7.38 -29.20 0.76
CA ASP A 397 -6.86 -27.89 0.39
C ASP A 397 -7.76 -26.75 0.91
N ASP A 398 -8.92 -27.06 1.49
CA ASP A 398 -9.84 -26.08 2.06
C ASP A 398 -9.18 -25.16 3.11
N SER A 399 -9.66 -23.92 3.18
CA SER A 399 -9.26 -22.95 4.19
C SER A 399 -10.05 -23.16 5.49
N TYR A 400 -9.39 -23.21 6.65
CA TYR A 400 -10.05 -23.40 7.94
C TYR A 400 -9.25 -22.81 9.12
N ALA A 401 -9.96 -22.30 10.12
CA ALA A 401 -9.37 -21.97 11.42
C ALA A 401 -9.20 -23.22 12.29
N THR A 402 -8.19 -23.24 13.16
CA THR A 402 -7.98 -24.38 14.07
C THR A 402 -7.17 -23.99 15.31
N ILE A 403 -7.03 -24.90 16.27
CA ILE A 403 -6.00 -24.83 17.31
C ILE A 403 -5.44 -26.24 17.45
N GLY A 404 -4.21 -26.47 16.98
CA GLY A 404 -3.47 -27.75 17.04
C GLY A 404 -4.18 -28.96 16.41
N LEU A 405 -5.04 -28.76 15.41
CA LEU A 405 -5.78 -29.83 14.74
C LEU A 405 -5.83 -29.61 13.21
N ASP A 406 -5.43 -30.60 12.44
CA ASP A 406 -5.60 -30.66 10.97
C ASP A 406 -6.87 -31.47 10.55
N VAL A 407 -7.52 -32.11 11.51
CA VAL A 407 -8.68 -33.00 11.35
C VAL A 407 -9.63 -32.83 12.56
N PRO A 408 -10.88 -33.34 12.53
CA PRO A 408 -11.80 -33.23 13.66
C PRO A 408 -11.20 -33.85 14.95
N ALA A 409 -11.39 -33.23 16.12
CA ALA A 409 -10.81 -33.68 17.39
C ALA A 409 -11.15 -35.14 17.78
N LEU A 410 -12.28 -35.68 17.30
CA LEU A 410 -12.64 -37.09 17.49
C LEU A 410 -11.81 -38.07 16.64
N MET A 411 -11.08 -37.58 15.65
CA MET A 411 -10.28 -38.34 14.67
C MET A 411 -8.77 -38.03 14.73
N SER A 412 -8.37 -36.94 15.38
CA SER A 412 -6.95 -36.55 15.61
C SER A 412 -6.12 -37.62 16.33
N GLY A 413 -6.77 -38.47 17.12
CA GLY A 413 -6.11 -39.45 17.98
C GLY A 413 -5.53 -38.85 19.28
N VAL A 414 -5.60 -37.53 19.47
CA VAL A 414 -5.11 -36.81 20.65
C VAL A 414 -6.16 -36.87 21.78
N PRO A 415 -5.90 -37.59 22.89
CA PRO A 415 -6.89 -37.74 23.96
C PRO A 415 -7.11 -36.42 24.71
N GLY A 416 -8.36 -35.94 24.72
CA GLY A 416 -8.70 -34.65 25.35
C GLY A 416 -8.53 -33.44 24.43
N SER A 417 -8.38 -33.66 23.12
CA SER A 417 -8.53 -32.56 22.16
C SER A 417 -10.01 -32.12 22.03
N GLU A 418 -10.21 -30.83 21.79
CA GLU A 418 -11.50 -30.17 21.61
C GLU A 418 -11.51 -29.40 20.29
N ASN A 419 -12.58 -29.49 19.50
CA ASN A 419 -12.74 -28.61 18.34
C ASN A 419 -12.86 -27.16 18.83
N PRO A 420 -12.21 -26.16 18.18
CA PRO A 420 -12.33 -24.77 18.58
C PRO A 420 -13.80 -24.30 18.65
N ALA A 421 -14.13 -23.64 19.75
CA ALA A 421 -15.34 -22.84 19.86
C ALA A 421 -15.15 -21.50 19.18
N LEU A 422 -16.25 -20.83 18.81
CA LEU A 422 -16.24 -19.50 18.20
C LEU A 422 -17.22 -18.58 18.93
N VAL A 423 -16.81 -17.34 19.10
CA VAL A 423 -17.65 -16.18 19.33
C VAL A 423 -17.31 -15.17 18.22
N GLU A 424 -18.31 -14.67 17.50
CA GLU A 424 -18.12 -13.69 16.42
C GLU A 424 -19.22 -12.62 16.48
N ASP A 425 -18.90 -11.40 16.04
CA ASP A 425 -19.89 -10.37 15.80
C ASP A 425 -20.76 -10.75 14.59
N THR A 426 -22.07 -10.62 14.73
CA THR A 426 -23.02 -10.80 13.63
C THR A 426 -22.86 -9.76 12.50
N SER A 427 -22.16 -8.64 12.76
CA SER A 427 -21.80 -7.64 11.75
C SER A 427 -20.54 -8.00 10.95
N GLN A 428 -19.60 -8.74 11.55
CA GLN A 428 -18.34 -9.19 10.94
C GLN A 428 -18.09 -10.69 11.24
N PRO A 429 -18.87 -11.59 10.62
CA PRO A 429 -18.74 -13.02 10.85
C PRO A 429 -17.51 -13.59 10.11
N ILE A 430 -16.47 -13.96 10.87
CA ILE A 430 -15.26 -14.57 10.33
C ILE A 430 -15.50 -15.99 9.76
N THR A 431 -16.62 -16.63 10.13
CA THR A 431 -17.03 -17.93 9.55
C THR A 431 -17.16 -17.91 8.04
N ASN A 432 -17.58 -16.78 7.45
CA ASN A 432 -17.77 -16.67 6.01
C ASN A 432 -16.46 -16.91 5.23
N TYR A 433 -15.32 -16.46 5.78
CA TYR A 433 -14.01 -16.62 5.14
C TYR A 433 -13.58 -18.10 4.96
N PHE A 434 -14.02 -18.97 5.88
CA PHE A 434 -13.73 -20.41 5.88
C PHE A 434 -14.89 -21.27 5.34
N MET A 435 -15.94 -20.65 4.79
CA MET A 435 -17.14 -21.35 4.31
C MET A 435 -17.67 -20.85 2.97
N VAL A 436 -17.14 -19.75 2.45
CA VAL A 436 -17.48 -19.17 1.15
C VAL A 436 -16.23 -19.14 0.28
N ASP A 437 -16.33 -19.75 -0.89
CA ASP A 437 -15.24 -19.78 -1.87
C ASP A 437 -14.94 -18.39 -2.44
N ASN A 438 -13.67 -18.12 -2.73
CA ASN A 438 -13.16 -16.82 -3.18
C ASN A 438 -13.42 -15.66 -2.18
N SER A 439 -13.42 -15.96 -0.87
CA SER A 439 -13.50 -14.90 0.14
C SER A 439 -12.19 -14.12 0.19
N ILE A 440 -12.22 -12.81 -0.06
CA ILE A 440 -11.00 -12.00 -0.22
C ILE A 440 -10.34 -11.57 1.09
N ALA A 441 -11.10 -11.50 2.20
CA ALA A 441 -10.55 -11.08 3.49
C ALA A 441 -11.33 -11.63 4.69
N LEU A 442 -10.58 -12.00 5.74
CA LEU A 442 -11.07 -12.20 7.10
C LEU A 442 -10.84 -10.89 7.86
N VAL A 443 -11.91 -10.24 8.29
CA VAL A 443 -11.84 -8.96 9.04
C VAL A 443 -12.54 -9.12 10.38
N SER A 444 -11.88 -8.69 11.45
CA SER A 444 -12.52 -8.49 12.74
C SER A 444 -11.90 -7.29 13.46
N ASN A 445 -12.60 -6.17 13.43
CA ASN A 445 -12.23 -4.91 14.09
C ASN A 445 -13.43 -4.21 14.77
N SER A 446 -14.54 -4.92 14.97
CA SER A 446 -15.71 -4.39 15.68
C SER A 446 -15.52 -4.38 17.21
N PHE A 447 -16.31 -3.57 17.91
CA PHE A 447 -16.38 -3.55 19.38
C PHE A 447 -16.67 -4.92 20.01
N SER A 448 -17.44 -5.79 19.33
CA SER A 448 -17.72 -7.15 19.84
C SER A 448 -16.62 -8.15 19.47
N GLY A 449 -15.90 -7.87 18.38
CA GLY A 449 -14.81 -8.69 17.85
C GLY A 449 -15.23 -10.09 17.39
N ALA A 450 -14.23 -10.91 17.13
CA ALA A 450 -14.36 -12.34 16.92
C ALA A 450 -13.18 -13.08 17.54
N SER A 451 -13.44 -14.25 18.11
CA SER A 451 -12.42 -15.12 18.69
C SER A 451 -12.79 -16.57 18.55
N TYR A 452 -11.87 -17.36 18.00
CA TYR A 452 -11.92 -18.82 18.10
C TYR A 452 -10.92 -19.31 19.16
N PHE A 453 -11.39 -20.22 20.01
CA PHE A 453 -10.66 -20.62 21.21
C PHE A 453 -10.94 -22.06 21.62
N VAL A 454 -10.02 -22.62 22.40
CA VAL A 454 -10.16 -23.90 23.10
C VAL A 454 -10.08 -23.68 24.60
N THR A 455 -10.48 -24.66 25.41
CA THR A 455 -10.30 -24.52 26.87
C THR A 455 -8.84 -24.75 27.25
N ASN A 456 -8.37 -24.11 28.34
CA ASN A 456 -7.04 -24.33 28.94
C ASN A 456 -6.81 -25.78 29.49
N GLY A 457 -7.72 -26.72 29.19
CA GLY A 457 -7.55 -28.15 29.43
C GLY A 457 -7.56 -29.00 28.15
N ALA A 458 -7.72 -28.37 26.98
CA ALA A 458 -7.77 -29.03 25.69
C ALA A 458 -6.35 -29.39 25.24
N ALA A 459 -6.11 -30.67 24.98
CA ALA A 459 -4.78 -31.19 24.68
C ALA A 459 -4.19 -30.70 23.34
N ASN A 460 -5.02 -30.14 22.46
CA ASN A 460 -4.63 -29.53 21.18
C ASN A 460 -4.25 -28.05 21.28
N GLY A 461 -4.36 -27.41 22.45
CA GLY A 461 -3.71 -26.12 22.68
C GLY A 461 -2.24 -26.25 23.11
N LEU A 462 -1.77 -27.47 23.40
CA LEU A 462 -0.35 -27.75 23.65
C LEU A 462 0.40 -27.88 22.31
N PRO A 463 1.70 -27.53 22.26
CA PRO A 463 2.51 -27.66 21.06
C PRO A 463 2.72 -29.10 20.58
N ASP A 464 3.11 -29.23 19.30
CA ASP A 464 3.47 -30.47 18.61
C ASP A 464 4.93 -30.91 18.90
N GLU A 465 5.41 -31.95 18.19
CA GLU A 465 6.78 -32.46 18.34
C GLU A 465 7.89 -31.46 17.90
N ASN A 466 7.52 -30.31 17.34
CA ASN A 466 8.43 -29.24 16.91
C ASN A 466 8.28 -27.97 17.78
N ASP A 467 7.57 -28.07 18.92
CA ASP A 467 7.19 -26.96 19.80
C ASP A 467 6.24 -25.93 19.14
N ARG A 468 5.32 -26.36 18.25
CA ARG A 468 4.41 -25.46 17.50
C ARG A 468 2.92 -25.81 17.59
N VAL A 469 2.04 -24.83 17.48
CA VAL A 469 0.57 -25.01 17.40
C VAL A 469 0.03 -24.43 16.10
N LEU A 470 -0.58 -25.28 15.25
CA LEU A 470 -1.29 -24.86 14.04
C LEU A 470 -2.53 -24.02 14.42
N ILE A 471 -2.72 -22.83 13.81
CA ILE A 471 -3.83 -21.91 14.12
C ILE A 471 -4.80 -21.67 12.95
N MET A 472 -4.35 -21.87 11.71
CA MET A 472 -5.21 -21.88 10.52
C MET A 472 -4.47 -22.48 9.32
N GLN A 473 -5.24 -22.93 8.33
CA GLN A 473 -4.79 -23.22 6.98
C GLN A 473 -5.57 -22.29 6.03
N VAL A 474 -4.89 -21.69 5.06
CA VAL A 474 -5.49 -20.86 4.02
C VAL A 474 -4.88 -21.23 2.67
N THR A 475 -5.71 -21.49 1.66
CA THR A 475 -5.25 -21.75 0.30
C THR A 475 -5.73 -20.64 -0.62
N THR A 476 -4.83 -20.07 -1.43
CA THR A 476 -5.14 -19.00 -2.39
C THR A 476 -4.17 -19.05 -3.57
N THR A 477 -4.54 -18.47 -4.70
CA THR A 477 -3.66 -18.36 -5.88
C THR A 477 -2.68 -17.20 -5.82
N GLY A 478 -2.95 -16.19 -4.99
CA GLY A 478 -2.14 -14.98 -4.84
C GLY A 478 -1.37 -14.92 -3.51
N ASP A 479 -0.91 -13.72 -3.19
CA ASP A 479 -0.23 -13.43 -1.92
C ASP A 479 -1.20 -13.34 -0.74
N ILE A 480 -0.68 -13.51 0.48
CA ILE A 480 -1.42 -13.45 1.74
C ILE A 480 -0.73 -12.49 2.72
N ASN A 481 -1.46 -11.55 3.31
CA ASN A 481 -0.90 -10.58 4.24
C ASN A 481 -1.91 -10.15 5.31
N GLY A 482 -1.45 -9.65 6.46
CA GLY A 482 -2.37 -9.18 7.49
C GLY A 482 -1.79 -9.10 8.90
N ILE A 483 -2.68 -9.14 9.89
CA ILE A 483 -2.41 -8.98 11.32
C ILE A 483 -3.21 -10.03 12.10
N LEU A 484 -2.52 -10.81 12.94
CA LEU A 484 -3.13 -11.82 13.81
C LEU A 484 -2.84 -11.52 15.27
N ASN A 485 -3.85 -11.67 16.14
CA ASN A 485 -3.68 -11.59 17.59
C ASN A 485 -3.99 -12.94 18.24
N TYR A 486 -3.11 -13.40 19.12
CA TYR A 486 -3.23 -14.70 19.77
C TYR A 486 -2.86 -14.65 21.25
N GLN A 487 -3.48 -15.54 22.03
CA GLN A 487 -3.37 -15.61 23.48
C GLN A 487 -2.72 -16.93 23.92
N ILE A 488 -1.58 -16.82 24.62
CA ILE A 488 -0.87 -17.93 25.24
C ILE A 488 -1.03 -17.88 26.76
N PHE A 489 -1.11 -19.05 27.39
CA PHE A 489 -0.91 -19.24 28.82
C PHE A 489 0.42 -20.00 29.05
N PRO A 490 1.49 -19.30 29.47
CA PRO A 490 2.75 -19.93 29.84
C PRO A 490 2.55 -20.96 30.95
N GLU A 491 3.19 -22.12 30.82
CA GLU A 491 3.02 -23.32 31.67
C GLU A 491 1.53 -23.78 31.85
N GLY A 492 0.62 -23.36 30.96
CA GLY A 492 -0.83 -23.55 31.10
C GLY A 492 -1.46 -22.75 32.26
N ILE A 493 -0.76 -21.75 32.80
CA ILE A 493 -1.23 -20.95 33.93
C ILE A 493 -1.97 -19.71 33.38
N GLY A 494 -3.30 -19.81 33.24
CA GLY A 494 -4.15 -18.73 32.73
C GLY A 494 -4.18 -17.42 33.54
N ALA A 495 -3.44 -17.32 34.64
CA ALA A 495 -3.19 -16.05 35.34
C ALA A 495 -2.01 -15.25 34.75
N ASN A 496 -1.13 -15.92 33.99
CA ASN A 496 0.07 -15.36 33.38
C ASN A 496 -0.15 -15.07 31.88
N GLN A 497 -1.39 -14.79 31.46
CA GLN A 497 -1.74 -14.68 30.04
C GLN A 497 -0.87 -13.67 29.30
N ILE A 498 -0.36 -14.09 28.14
CA ILE A 498 0.37 -13.26 27.18
C ILE A 498 -0.52 -13.12 25.96
N ILE A 499 -0.59 -11.90 25.43
CA ILE A 499 -1.24 -11.58 24.16
C ILE A 499 -0.13 -11.10 23.23
N LYS A 500 -0.12 -11.62 22.01
CA LYS A 500 0.78 -11.22 20.93
C LYS A 500 -0.03 -10.74 19.75
N THR A 501 0.43 -9.68 19.11
CA THR A 501 -0.06 -9.14 17.84
C THR A 501 1.09 -9.25 16.86
N VAL A 502 0.87 -9.90 15.72
CA VAL A 502 1.89 -10.13 14.70
C VAL A 502 1.36 -9.75 13.33
N GLU A 503 2.08 -8.86 12.67
CA GLU A 503 1.89 -8.54 11.25
C GLU A 503 2.72 -9.51 10.39
N PHE A 504 2.20 -9.91 9.23
CA PHE A 504 2.83 -10.91 8.37
C PHE A 504 2.58 -10.63 6.88
N PHE A 505 3.54 -11.04 6.04
CA PHE A 505 3.53 -10.83 4.59
C PHE A 505 4.06 -12.08 3.86
N GLY A 506 3.16 -13.01 3.50
CA GLY A 506 3.52 -14.26 2.84
C GLY A 506 4.13 -15.31 3.77
N GLU A 507 4.92 -16.24 3.20
CA GLU A 507 5.65 -17.24 3.97
C GLU A 507 6.81 -16.62 4.77
N GLY A 508 7.18 -17.25 5.88
CA GLY A 508 8.26 -16.76 6.75
C GLY A 508 7.97 -16.95 8.24
N THR A 509 8.84 -16.45 9.11
CA THR A 509 8.57 -16.37 10.55
C THR A 509 8.52 -14.91 10.98
N TRP A 510 7.42 -14.56 11.63
CA TRP A 510 6.97 -13.22 11.97
C TRP A 510 6.75 -13.11 13.48
N GLY A 511 6.86 -11.91 14.05
CA GLY A 511 6.77 -11.73 15.51
C GLY A 511 7.92 -12.38 16.29
N GLN A 512 8.98 -12.82 15.60
CA GLN A 512 10.30 -12.84 16.19
C GLN A 512 10.76 -11.38 16.30
N GLY A 513 11.16 -10.94 17.49
CA GLY A 513 12.24 -9.94 17.54
C GLY A 513 13.44 -10.56 16.83
N LEU A 514 14.10 -9.81 15.94
CA LEU A 514 15.12 -10.31 15.02
C LEU A 514 16.05 -11.31 15.73
N GLY A 515 16.03 -12.57 15.26
CA GLY A 515 16.36 -13.71 16.11
C GLY A 515 17.78 -13.69 16.68
N THR A 516 17.94 -14.35 17.83
CA THR A 516 19.24 -14.62 18.47
C THR A 516 20.26 -15.26 17.53
N ASP A 517 19.80 -16.00 16.51
CA ASP A 517 20.64 -16.60 15.46
C ASP A 517 21.45 -15.57 14.65
N VAL A 518 21.12 -14.27 14.75
CA VAL A 518 21.86 -13.19 14.09
C VAL A 518 22.81 -12.46 15.06
N CYS A 519 22.63 -12.57 16.39
CA CYS A 519 23.34 -11.77 17.40
C CYS A 519 23.94 -12.62 18.53
N GLY A 520 25.26 -12.58 18.67
CA GLY A 520 26.01 -13.29 19.70
C GLY A 520 27.50 -13.01 19.58
N CYS A 521 28.34 -13.57 20.45
CA CYS A 521 29.77 -13.26 20.41
C CYS A 521 30.45 -13.75 19.11
N THR A 522 30.83 -12.83 18.23
CA THR A 522 31.49 -13.15 16.94
C THR A 522 33.02 -13.30 17.03
N ASP A 523 33.65 -12.99 18.18
CA ASP A 523 35.09 -13.17 18.36
C ASP A 523 35.45 -14.65 18.59
N SER A 524 36.00 -15.29 17.56
CA SER A 524 36.52 -16.67 17.60
C SER A 524 37.58 -16.99 18.67
N SER A 525 38.08 -15.99 19.39
CA SER A 525 39.01 -16.14 20.52
C SER A 525 38.36 -16.00 21.90
N ALA A 526 37.13 -15.46 21.96
CA ALA A 526 36.33 -15.41 23.17
C ALA A 526 35.84 -16.81 23.61
N CYS A 527 35.52 -16.95 24.89
CA CYS A 527 35.15 -18.23 25.48
C CYS A 527 33.68 -18.62 25.31
N ASN A 528 32.82 -17.68 24.91
CA ASN A 528 31.43 -17.88 24.50
C ASN A 528 31.21 -17.58 23.00
N PHE A 529 32.25 -17.70 22.17
CA PHE A 529 32.14 -17.56 20.72
C PHE A 529 30.99 -18.40 20.15
N ASP A 530 30.12 -17.73 19.39
CA ASP A 530 29.05 -18.34 18.63
C ASP A 530 29.42 -18.38 17.14
N SER A 531 29.28 -19.56 16.52
CA SER A 531 29.58 -19.77 15.10
C SER A 531 28.42 -19.52 14.16
N GLU A 532 27.22 -19.30 14.69
CA GLU A 532 25.99 -19.02 13.93
C GLU A 532 25.66 -17.52 13.96
N ALA A 533 26.09 -16.80 15.02
CA ALA A 533 26.00 -15.33 15.11
C ALA A 533 26.68 -14.56 13.96
N ILE A 534 26.01 -13.51 13.48
CA ILE A 534 26.45 -12.66 12.37
C ILE A 534 26.90 -11.27 12.87
N TYR A 535 26.26 -10.77 13.92
CA TYR A 535 26.53 -9.49 14.58
C TYR A 535 26.95 -9.72 16.05
N ASP A 536 27.83 -8.87 16.57
CA ASP A 536 28.31 -8.95 17.96
C ASP A 536 27.34 -8.23 18.90
N ASP A 537 26.77 -8.98 19.85
CA ASP A 537 25.89 -8.44 20.90
C ASP A 537 26.69 -7.83 22.08
N GLY A 538 28.02 -7.87 22.02
CA GLY A 538 28.89 -7.42 23.09
C GLY A 538 28.97 -8.39 24.28
N SER A 539 28.41 -9.59 24.15
CA SER A 539 28.51 -10.64 25.19
C SER A 539 29.88 -11.30 25.25
N CYS A 540 30.82 -10.99 24.33
CA CYS A 540 32.12 -11.65 24.25
C CYS A 540 32.89 -11.64 25.58
N LEU A 541 33.06 -12.84 26.13
CA LEU A 541 33.75 -13.11 27.38
C LEU A 541 35.20 -13.52 27.10
N GLU A 542 36.11 -12.92 27.85
CA GLU A 542 37.53 -13.24 27.81
C GLU A 542 37.86 -14.44 28.72
N PHE A 543 38.91 -15.18 28.34
CA PHE A 543 39.55 -16.14 29.24
C PHE A 543 40.44 -15.39 30.25
N ASP A 544 40.26 -15.63 31.54
CA ASP A 544 41.18 -15.11 32.55
C ASP A 544 42.57 -15.80 32.49
N GLU A 545 43.53 -15.34 33.30
CA GLU A 545 44.87 -15.94 33.38
C GLU A 545 44.85 -17.44 33.80
N CYS A 546 43.71 -17.94 34.27
CA CYS A 546 43.49 -19.33 34.68
C CYS A 546 42.78 -20.16 33.59
N GLY A 547 42.39 -19.56 32.46
CA GLY A 547 41.63 -20.21 31.39
C GLY A 547 40.14 -20.38 31.71
N VAL A 548 39.58 -19.57 32.61
CA VAL A 548 38.17 -19.57 32.97
C VAL A 548 37.45 -18.41 32.29
N CYS A 549 36.30 -18.72 31.70
CA CYS A 549 35.42 -17.75 31.03
C CYS A 549 34.76 -16.80 32.06
N ASP A 550 34.89 -15.49 31.86
CA ASP A 550 34.45 -14.44 32.82
C ASP A 550 34.93 -14.69 34.27
N GLY A 551 36.16 -15.21 34.40
CA GLY A 551 36.77 -15.45 35.70
C GLY A 551 37.10 -14.16 36.45
N PRO A 552 37.15 -14.16 37.80
CA PRO A 552 37.40 -12.98 38.63
C PRO A 552 38.84 -12.40 38.52
N GLY A 553 39.61 -12.84 37.52
CA GLY A 553 40.98 -12.44 37.24
C GLY A 553 42.01 -12.94 38.26
N ALA A 554 43.27 -12.58 37.99
CA ALA A 554 44.47 -12.99 38.75
C ALA A 554 44.52 -12.54 40.22
N ILE A 555 43.44 -11.99 40.77
CA ILE A 555 43.27 -11.74 42.21
C ILE A 555 43.12 -13.06 42.98
N TYR A 556 42.63 -14.12 42.32
CA TYR A 556 42.66 -15.48 42.83
C TYR A 556 43.66 -16.31 42.02
N ASP A 557 44.80 -16.58 42.65
CA ASP A 557 45.88 -17.41 42.11
C ASP A 557 45.33 -18.73 41.55
N CYS A 558 45.74 -19.09 40.32
CA CYS A 558 45.07 -20.09 39.49
C CYS A 558 45.22 -21.53 40.03
N GLY A 559 44.40 -21.83 41.04
CA GLY A 559 44.27 -23.16 41.63
C GLY A 559 44.84 -23.29 43.05
N CYS A 560 44.06 -22.88 44.06
CA CYS A 560 44.22 -23.39 45.43
C CYS A 560 43.53 -24.75 45.64
N TYR A 561 43.71 -25.71 44.72
CA TYR A 561 43.22 -27.10 44.90
C TYR A 561 44.26 -28.05 45.52
N ASP A 562 45.55 -27.68 45.55
CA ASP A 562 46.65 -28.56 46.02
C ASP A 562 47.55 -27.92 47.11
N ILE A 563 47.07 -26.91 47.86
CA ILE A 563 47.78 -26.41 49.05
C ILE A 563 47.27 -27.15 50.30
N PRO A 564 48.13 -27.92 51.02
CA PRO A 564 47.72 -28.58 52.25
C PRO A 564 47.32 -27.58 53.34
N GLU A 565 46.28 -27.93 54.10
CA GLU A 565 45.70 -27.10 55.17
C GLU A 565 46.75 -26.67 56.22
N GLY A 566 47.20 -25.40 56.16
CA GLY A 566 48.06 -24.81 57.20
C GLY A 566 49.04 -23.72 56.80
N ASP A 567 49.43 -23.60 55.52
CA ASP A 567 50.28 -22.52 55.02
C ASP A 567 49.44 -21.44 54.29
N CYS A 568 49.86 -20.18 54.39
CA CYS A 568 49.16 -18.99 53.88
C CYS A 568 49.82 -18.40 52.63
#